data_AF-A0A367LWH4-F1
#
_entry.id   AF-A0A367LWH4-F1
#
_cell.length_a   1.000
_cell.length_b   1.000
_cell.length_c   1.000
_cell.angle_alpha   90.00
_cell.angle_beta   90.00
_cell.angle_gamma   90.00
#
_symmetry.space_group_name_H-M   'P 1'
#
loop_
_entity.id
_entity.type
_entity.pdbx_description
1 polymer ?
#
loop_
_entity_poly.entity_id
_entity_poly.type
_entity_poly.pdbx_seq_one_letter_code
_entity_poly.pdbx_strand_id
1 'polypeptide(L)' 'HGNKLQGQIESFHQYVILLKTTVSQMVYKHAISTVVPSRPVRLPSGDQPAEPGNA' A
#
# COMPACT_ATOMS: atom_id res chain seq x y z
N HIS A 1 4.91 2.65 -21.85
CA HIS A 1 3.64 3.41 -21.87
C HIS A 1 2.74 2.85 -20.77
N GLY A 2 2.69 3.51 -19.62
CA GLY A 2 1.98 3.00 -18.44
C GLY A 2 0.72 3.80 -18.19
N ASN A 3 -0.43 3.11 -18.11
CA ASN A 3 -1.66 3.72 -17.62
C ASN A 3 -1.51 3.93 -16.10
N LYS A 4 -1.57 5.19 -15.65
CA LYS A 4 -1.55 5.51 -14.23
C LYS A 4 -2.94 5.26 -13.65
N LEU A 5 -3.05 4.28 -12.76
CA LEU A 5 -4.24 4.10 -11.93
C LEU A 5 -4.12 4.99 -10.69
N GLN A 6 -5.20 5.69 -10.34
CA GLN A 6 -5.27 6.52 -9.14
C GLN A 6 -6.48 6.09 -8.33
N GLY A 7 -6.30 5.92 -7.03
CA GLY A 7 -7.36 5.47 -6.13
C GLY A 7 -6.82 5.18 -4.74
N GLN A 8 -7.70 4.72 -3.86
CA GLN A 8 -7.34 4.25 -2.52
C GLN A 8 -7.24 2.73 -2.52
N ILE A 9 -6.25 2.20 -1.80
CA ILE A 9 -6.18 0.75 -1.56
C ILE A 9 -7.30 0.39 -0.59
N GLU A 10 -8.27 -0.40 -1.05
CA GLU A 10 -9.38 -0.90 -0.23
C GLU A 10 -8.98 -2.16 0.54
N SER A 11 -8.25 -3.07 -0.12
CA SER A 11 -7.71 -4.28 0.47
C SER A 11 -6.54 -4.82 -0.36
N PHE A 12 -5.74 -5.73 0.20
CA PHE A 12 -4.67 -6.41 -0.50
C PHE A 12 -4.41 -7.81 0.06
N HIS A 13 -3.90 -8.69 -0.78
CA HIS A 13 -3.31 -9.96 -0.35
C HIS A 13 -1.96 -10.20 -1.04
N GLN A 14 -1.44 -11.42 -1.02
CA GLN A 14 -0.13 -11.76 -1.59
C GLN A 14 0.07 -11.29 -3.05
N TYR A 15 -0.94 -11.44 -3.92
CA TYR A 15 -0.80 -11.27 -5.37
C TYR A 15 -1.64 -10.15 -5.99
N VAL A 16 -2.67 -9.68 -5.31
CA VAL A 16 -3.57 -8.64 -5.85
C VAL A 16 -3.79 -7.52 -4.84
N ILE A 17 -4.26 -6.40 -5.38
CA ILE A 17 -4.72 -5.22 -4.64
C ILE A 17 -6.12 -4.89 -5.15
N LEU A 18 -7.04 -4.60 -4.23
CA LEU A 18 -8.33 -4.02 -4.57
C LEU A 18 -8.18 -2.50 -4.53
N LEU A 19 -8.28 -1.85 -5.68
CA LEU A 19 -8.15 -0.40 -5.84
C LEU A 19 -9.53 0.23 -5.96
N LYS A 20 -9.85 1.15 -5.05
CA LYS A 20 -11.10 1.92 -5.07
C LYS A 20 -10.92 3.22 -5.81
N THR A 21 -11.76 3.42 -6.82
CA THR A 21 -12.00 4.72 -7.47
C THR A 21 -13.48 5.06 -7.33
N THR A 22 -14.21 5.26 -8.42
CA THR A 22 -15.68 5.21 -8.46
C THR A 22 -16.20 3.78 -8.26
N VAL A 23 -15.42 2.78 -8.65
CA VAL A 23 -15.70 1.34 -8.51
C VAL A 23 -14.50 0.65 -7.88
N SER A 24 -14.71 -0.53 -7.29
CA SER A 24 -13.63 -1.38 -6.77
C SER A 24 -13.15 -2.32 -7.89
N GLN A 25 -11.85 -2.29 -8.19
CA GLN A 25 -11.24 -3.15 -9.21
C GLN A 25 -10.07 -3.95 -8.65
N MET A 26 -9.92 -5.19 -9.12
CA MET A 26 -8.79 -6.05 -8.75
C MET A 26 -7.61 -5.78 -9.68
N VAL A 27 -6.44 -5.47 -9.11
CA VAL A 27 -5.19 -5.21 -9.84
C VAL A 27 -4.14 -6.22 -9.43
N TYR A 28 -3.56 -6.94 -10.39
CA TYR A 28 -2.49 -7.92 -10.13
C TYR A 28 -1.14 -7.23 -9.95
N LYS A 29 -0.39 -7.61 -8.92
CA LYS A 29 0.91 -6.99 -8.61
C LYS A 29 1.96 -7.17 -9.71
N HIS A 30 1.92 -8.26 -10.48
CA HIS A 30 2.87 -8.46 -11.60
C HIS A 30 2.72 -7.42 -12.72
N ALA A 31 1.57 -6.75 -12.80
CA ALA A 31 1.30 -5.71 -13.79
C ALA A 31 1.60 -4.30 -13.25
N ILE A 32 2.05 -4.17 -12.00
CA ILE A 32 2.37 -2.90 -11.35
C ILE A 32 3.88 -2.71 -11.33
N SER A 33 4.38 -1.64 -11.93
CA SER A 33 5.80 -1.28 -11.88
C SER A 33 6.17 -0.44 -10.66
N THR A 34 5.29 0.48 -10.25
CA THR A 34 5.56 1.43 -9.17
C THR A 34 4.28 1.83 -8.44
N VAL A 35 4.37 2.04 -7.13
CA VAL A 35 3.30 2.63 -6.31
C VAL A 35 3.83 3.94 -5.73
N VAL A 36 3.12 5.04 -5.98
CA VAL A 36 3.49 6.38 -5.48
C VAL A 36 2.40 6.87 -4.54
N PRO A 37 2.68 7.04 -3.24
CA PRO A 37 1.69 7.54 -2.29
C PRO A 37 1.42 9.02 -2.52
N SER A 38 0.20 9.48 -2.24
CA SER A 38 -0.19 10.89 -2.38
C SER A 38 0.42 11.80 -1.31
N ARG A 39 0.86 11.22 -0.19
CA ARG A 39 1.56 11.88 0.92
C ARG A 39 2.66 10.96 1.43
N PRO A 40 3.73 11.50 2.05
CA PRO A 40 4.75 10.67 2.71
C PRO A 40 4.11 9.72 3.72
N VAL A 41 4.44 8.43 3.62
CA VAL A 41 3.97 7.39 4.54
C VAL A 41 5.03 7.19 5.62
N ARG A 42 4.62 7.18 6.88
CA ARG A 42 5.49 6.72 7.97
C ARG A 42 5.54 5.21 7.93
N LEU A 43 6.66 4.66 7.48
CA LEU A 43 6.90 3.23 7.58
C LEU A 43 7.28 2.91 9.03
N PRO A 44 6.84 1.76 9.58
CA PRO A 44 7.38 1.29 10.85
C PRO A 44 8.90 1.16 10.67
N SER A 45 9.65 1.90 11.47
CA SER A 45 11.10 1.73 11.54
C SER A 45 11.35 0.32 12.06
N GLY A 46 11.88 -0.56 11.20
CA GLY A 46 12.04 -1.98 11.50
C GLY A 46 13.12 -2.31 12.53
N ASP A 47 13.44 -1.41 13.46
CA ASP A 47 14.55 -1.61 14.41
C ASP A 47 14.43 -0.74 15.68
N GLN A 48 13.27 -0.76 16.34
CA GLN A 48 13.18 -0.20 17.70
C GLN A 48 12.79 -1.35 18.65
N PRO A 49 13.72 -1.83 19.49
CA PRO A 49 13.38 -2.77 20.56
C PRO A 49 12.33 -2.11 21.44
N ALA A 50 11.23 -2.81 21.71
CA ALA A 50 10.29 -2.37 22.72
C ALA A 50 11.00 -2.36 24.08
N GLU A 51 11.30 -1.18 24.61
CA GLU A 51 11.79 -1.07 25.99
C GLU A 51 10.65 -1.45 26.95
N PRO A 52 10.84 -2.45 27.82
CA PRO A 52 9.86 -2.76 28.84
C PRO A 52 10.10 -1.84 30.04
N GLY A 53 9.15 -0.94 30.31
CA GLY A 53 8.97 -0.38 31.66
C GLY A 53 8.84 1.14 31.72
N ASN A 54 7.67 1.61 32.15
CA ASN A 54 7.58 2.05 33.54
C ASN A 54 6.13 1.91 34.03
N ALA A 55 5.96 1.28 35.19
CA ALA A 55 4.73 1.30 35.98
C ALA A 55 4.60 2.65 36.71
#